data_AF-A0A850H726-F1
#
_entry.id   AF-A0A850H726-F1
#
_cell.length_a   1.000
_cell.length_b   1.000
_cell.length_c   1.000
_cell.angle_alpha   90.00
_cell.angle_beta   90.00
_cell.angle_gamma   90.00
#
_symmetry.space_group_name_H-M   'P 1'
#
loop_
_entity.id
_entity.type
_entity.pdbx_description
1 polymer ?
#
loop_
_entity_poly.entity_id
_entity_poly.type
_entity_poly.pdbx_seq_one_letter_code
_entity_poly.pdbx_strand_id
1 'polypeptide(L)'
;MAPEAQEQISAITEMSDFNARDWGRPLAAAIGWGAAAGSLALMAVFAFLEGGEIALDELLGGLAFFALFAGIFSLAGMAFVGLPMTLLLRSIKQEHAWLYSLSGAVAGFLILAIFFGLPRNLAPDLLIFAGPGGLAGLACAYRWGRWRELVAKAHEAERANLAAQRRANPIHDLIH
;
A
#
# COMPACT_ATOMS: atom_id res chain seq x y z
N MET A 1 -13.09 5.56 -40.79
CA MET A 1 -12.36 5.48 -39.51
C MET A 1 -12.42 4.05 -39.04
N ALA A 2 -11.28 3.44 -38.71
CA ALA A 2 -11.24 2.07 -38.25
C ALA A 2 -11.92 1.97 -36.87
N PRO A 3 -12.78 0.96 -36.64
CA PRO A 3 -13.49 0.77 -35.36
C PRO A 3 -12.54 0.72 -34.14
N GLU A 4 -11.29 0.30 -34.33
CA GLU A 4 -10.25 0.27 -33.29
C GLU A 4 -9.93 1.66 -32.70
N ALA A 5 -10.00 2.73 -33.49
CA ALA A 5 -9.70 4.08 -33.01
C ALA A 5 -10.80 4.63 -32.09
N GLN A 6 -12.07 4.27 -32.34
CA GLN A 6 -13.18 4.64 -31.45
C GLN A 6 -13.13 3.87 -30.13
N GLU A 7 -12.72 2.60 -30.17
CA GLU A 7 -12.56 1.78 -28.96
C GLU A 7 -11.43 2.31 -28.06
N GLN A 8 -10.30 2.73 -28.65
CA GLN A 8 -9.21 3.37 -27.91
C GLN A 8 -9.60 4.71 -27.30
N ILE A 9 -10.34 5.57 -28.02
CA ILE A 9 -10.79 6.85 -27.49
C ILE A 9 -11.77 6.63 -26.34
N SER A 10 -12.71 5.68 -26.47
CA SER A 10 -13.66 5.33 -25.40
C SER A 10 -12.93 4.86 -24.14
N ALA A 11 -11.93 3.98 -24.28
CA ALA A 11 -11.14 3.46 -23.17
C ALA A 11 -10.32 4.55 -22.44
N ILE A 12 -9.92 5.60 -23.14
CA ILE A 12 -9.23 6.76 -22.54
C ILE A 12 -10.21 7.64 -21.77
N THR A 13 -11.41 7.88 -22.29
CA THR A 13 -12.46 8.64 -21.58
C THR A 13 -13.03 7.90 -20.37
N GLU A 14 -13.18 6.58 -20.40
CA GLU A 14 -13.61 5.80 -19.22
C GLU A 14 -12.57 5.81 -18.09
N MET A 15 -11.29 6.07 -18.38
CA MET A 15 -10.29 6.33 -17.34
C MET A 15 -10.48 7.67 -16.62
N SER A 16 -11.37 8.56 -17.10
CA SER A 16 -11.62 9.87 -16.47
C SER A 16 -12.66 9.84 -15.33
N ASP A 17 -13.45 8.77 -15.19
CA ASP A 17 -14.28 8.51 -14.01
C ASP A 17 -13.45 7.96 -12.82
N PHE A 18 -12.18 8.37 -12.76
CA PHE A 18 -11.31 8.19 -11.61
C PHE A 18 -11.79 9.11 -10.49
N ASN A 19 -12.83 8.68 -9.79
CA ASN A 19 -13.32 9.41 -8.63
C ASN A 19 -12.23 9.36 -7.54
N ALA A 20 -11.55 10.48 -7.31
CA ALA A 20 -10.50 10.61 -6.30
C ALA A 20 -10.97 10.14 -4.90
N ARG A 21 -12.29 10.17 -4.67
CA ARG A 21 -12.96 9.70 -3.45
C ARG A 21 -12.83 8.19 -3.24
N ASP A 22 -12.77 7.40 -4.31
CA ASP A 22 -12.69 5.93 -4.25
C ASP A 22 -11.28 5.45 -3.87
N TRP A 23 -10.27 6.28 -4.11
CA TRP A 23 -8.87 6.00 -3.79
C TRP A 23 -8.44 6.59 -2.44
N GLY A 24 -9.01 7.73 -2.05
CA GLY A 24 -8.61 8.42 -0.82
C GLY A 24 -8.83 7.60 0.46
N ARG A 25 -9.98 6.92 0.57
CA ARG A 25 -10.32 6.08 1.73
C ARG A 25 -9.36 4.89 1.93
N PRO A 26 -9.11 4.03 0.93
CA PRO A 26 -8.18 2.91 1.10
C PRO A 26 -6.74 3.37 1.31
N LEU A 27 -6.33 4.48 0.70
CA LEU A 27 -5.01 5.07 0.93
C LEU A 27 -4.85 5.55 2.38
N ALA A 28 -5.80 6.34 2.88
CA ALA A 28 -5.78 6.81 4.26
C ALA A 28 -5.81 5.65 5.26
N ALA A 29 -6.59 4.60 4.97
CA ALA A 29 -6.60 3.39 5.79
C ALA A 29 -5.23 2.69 5.78
N ALA A 30 -4.59 2.55 4.62
CA ALA A 30 -3.27 1.94 4.52
C ALA A 30 -2.21 2.73 5.31
N ILE A 31 -2.21 4.06 5.19
CA ILE A 31 -1.30 4.93 5.95
C ILE A 31 -1.59 4.81 7.45
N GLY A 32 -2.86 4.81 7.87
CA GLY A 32 -3.25 4.66 9.27
C GLY A 32 -2.79 3.32 9.88
N TRP A 33 -2.90 2.22 9.13
CA TRP A 33 -2.37 0.92 9.55
C TRP A 33 -0.84 0.90 9.65
N GLY A 34 -0.14 1.52 8.69
CA GLY A 34 1.31 1.67 8.74
C GLY A 34 1.77 2.51 9.93
N ALA A 35 1.10 3.65 10.16
CA ALA A 35 1.35 4.55 11.27
C ALA A 35 1.17 3.86 12.62
N ALA A 36 0.05 3.17 12.81
CA ALA A 36 -0.25 2.44 14.05
C ALA A 36 0.74 1.29 14.30
N ALA A 37 1.05 0.48 13.27
CA ALA A 37 2.02 -0.61 13.40
C ALA A 37 3.42 -0.08 13.72
N GLY A 38 3.85 0.97 13.01
CA GLY A 38 5.14 1.62 13.24
C GLY A 38 5.25 2.26 14.61
N SER A 39 4.22 2.97 15.05
CA SER A 39 4.22 3.65 16.36
C SER A 39 4.22 2.66 17.52
N LEU A 40 3.43 1.59 17.43
CA LEU A 40 3.44 0.52 18.43
C LEU A 40 4.78 -0.20 18.47
N ALA A 41 5.37 -0.50 17.32
CA ALA A 41 6.67 -1.15 17.25
C ALA A 41 7.80 -0.25 17.78
N LEU A 42 7.81 1.04 17.45
CA LEU A 42 8.78 2.00 18.00
C LEU A 42 8.61 2.15 19.51
N MET A 43 7.39 2.28 20.01
CA MET A 43 7.14 2.33 21.46
C MET A 43 7.61 1.06 22.16
N ALA A 44 7.39 -0.12 21.57
CA ALA A 44 7.88 -1.37 22.15
C ALA A 44 9.42 -1.41 22.24
N VAL A 45 10.12 -0.91 21.21
CA VAL A 45 11.58 -0.79 21.23
C VAL A 45 12.04 0.20 22.31
N PHE A 46 11.41 1.38 22.42
CA PHE A 46 11.73 2.35 23.47
C PHE A 46 11.48 1.80 24.87
N ALA A 47 10.32 1.19 25.10
CA ALA A 47 9.96 0.56 26.37
C ALA A 47 10.99 -0.50 26.78
N PHE A 48 11.44 -1.31 25.82
CA PHE A 48 12.46 -2.33 26.07
C PHE A 48 13.80 -1.71 26.49
N LEU A 49 14.21 -0.60 25.86
CA LEU A 49 15.49 0.06 26.14
C LEU A 49 15.47 0.82 27.48
N GLU A 50 14.34 1.37 27.89
CA GLU A 50 14.18 2.11 29.15
C GLU A 50 13.84 1.21 30.35
N GLY A 51 13.77 -0.12 30.15
CA GLY A 51 13.49 -1.07 31.23
C GLY A 51 12.01 -1.21 31.59
N GLY A 52 11.11 -0.70 30.76
CA GLY A 52 9.65 -0.90 30.88
C GLY A 52 8.91 0.11 31.77
N GLU A 53 9.62 1.08 32.36
CA GLU A 53 9.02 2.14 33.17
C GLU A 53 8.69 3.37 32.31
N ILE A 54 7.55 3.35 31.63
CA ILE A 54 7.05 4.52 30.87
C ILE A 54 5.84 5.10 31.57
N ALA A 55 5.88 6.41 31.86
CA ALA A 55 4.74 7.11 32.43
C ALA A 55 3.57 7.18 31.41
N LEU A 56 2.32 7.15 31.89
CA LEU A 56 1.15 7.07 31.00
C LEU A 56 1.01 8.30 30.08
N ASP A 57 1.42 9.47 30.55
CA ASP A 57 1.46 10.72 29.79
C ASP A 57 2.55 10.70 28.70
N GLU A 58 3.72 10.15 29.01
CA GLU A 58 4.80 9.92 28.03
C GLU A 58 4.39 8.89 26.97
N LEU A 59 3.65 7.85 27.36
CA LEU A 59 3.13 6.84 26.44
C LEU A 59 2.21 7.46 25.38
N LEU A 60 1.25 8.30 25.78
CA LEU A 60 0.33 8.94 24.86
C LEU A 60 1.04 9.96 23.96
N GLY A 61 1.94 10.77 24.52
CA GLY A 61 2.74 11.72 23.77
C GLY A 61 3.66 11.04 22.75
N GLY A 62 4.36 9.99 23.18
CA GLY A 62 5.24 9.18 22.33
C GLY A 62 4.47 8.47 21.21
N LEU A 63 3.32 7.87 21.52
CA LEU A 63 2.49 7.21 20.51
C LEU A 63 1.97 8.18 19.47
N ALA A 64 1.51 9.38 19.86
CA ALA A 64 1.07 10.42 18.92
C ALA A 64 2.23 10.91 18.04
N PHE A 65 3.40 11.16 18.64
CA PHE A 65 4.60 11.57 17.92
C PHE A 65 5.04 10.51 16.90
N PHE A 66 5.16 9.25 17.33
CA PHE A 66 5.55 8.16 16.43
C PHE A 66 4.49 7.85 15.37
N ALA A 67 3.21 8.01 15.67
CA ALA A 67 2.14 7.85 14.67
C ALA A 67 2.24 8.93 13.59
N LEU A 68 2.50 10.19 13.96
CA LEU A 68 2.72 11.27 12.99
C LEU A 68 3.96 10.98 12.14
N PHE A 69 5.07 10.61 12.77
CA PHE A 69 6.32 10.26 12.09
C PHE A 69 6.10 9.09 11.11
N ALA A 70 5.59 7.96 11.60
CA ALA A 70 5.32 6.79 10.77
C ALA A 70 4.28 7.06 9.67
N GLY A 71 3.31 7.93 9.91
CA GLY A 71 2.34 8.39 8.91
C GLY A 71 2.99 9.16 7.76
N ILE A 72 3.88 10.12 8.05
CA ILE A 72 4.62 10.87 7.03
C ILE A 72 5.51 9.93 6.21
N PHE A 73 6.24 9.02 6.86
CA PHE A 73 7.09 8.06 6.17
C PHE A 73 6.29 7.03 5.37
N SER A 74 5.13 6.60 5.86
CA SER A 74 4.23 5.72 5.10
C SER A 74 3.68 6.41 3.86
N LEU A 75 3.30 7.70 3.96
CA LEU A 75 2.85 8.48 2.82
C LEU A 75 3.96 8.65 1.78
N ALA A 76 5.18 9.02 2.22
CA ALA A 76 6.34 9.14 1.34
C ALA A 76 6.69 7.79 0.68
N GLY A 77 6.77 6.72 1.47
CA GLY A 77 7.05 5.37 0.98
C GLY A 77 5.99 4.90 -0.03
N MET A 78 4.73 5.23 0.18
CA MET A 78 3.68 4.95 -0.79
C MET A 78 3.89 5.70 -2.10
N ALA A 79 4.21 7.00 -2.03
CA ALA A 79 4.43 7.81 -3.22
C ALA A 79 5.65 7.35 -4.04
N PHE A 80 6.77 7.05 -3.38
CA PHE A 80 8.05 6.75 -4.03
C PHE A 80 8.27 5.26 -4.31
N VAL A 81 7.67 4.36 -3.54
CA VAL A 81 7.84 2.90 -3.69
C VAL A 81 6.53 2.23 -4.06
N GLY A 82 5.45 2.54 -3.34
CA GLY A 82 4.15 1.90 -3.52
C GLY A 82 3.53 2.11 -4.91
N LEU A 83 3.52 3.35 -5.41
CA LEU A 83 2.97 3.67 -6.73
C LEU A 83 3.78 3.03 -7.88
N PRO A 84 5.12 3.19 -7.96
CA PRO A 84 5.92 2.49 -8.96
C PRO A 84 5.76 0.96 -8.89
N MET A 85 5.72 0.40 -7.68
CA MET A 85 5.51 -1.04 -7.51
C MET A 85 4.13 -1.49 -8.00
N THR A 86 3.08 -0.67 -7.77
CA THR A 86 1.74 -0.95 -8.30
C THR A 86 1.73 -0.96 -9.83
N LEU A 87 2.41 -0.01 -10.48
CA LEU A 87 2.54 0.01 -11.95
C LEU A 87 3.29 -1.22 -12.47
N LEU A 88 4.38 -1.59 -11.81
CA LEU A 88 5.17 -2.78 -12.16
C LEU A 88 4.35 -4.06 -12.04
N LEU A 89 3.70 -4.29 -10.90
CA LEU A 89 2.88 -5.49 -10.65
C LEU A 89 1.67 -5.58 -11.59
N ARG A 90 1.08 -4.43 -11.93
CA ARG A 90 0.01 -4.35 -12.92
C ARG A 90 0.49 -4.75 -14.31
N SER A 91 1.70 -4.35 -14.71
CA SER A 91 2.26 -4.69 -16.02
C SER A 91 2.47 -6.19 -16.20
N ILE A 92 2.84 -6.90 -15.13
CA ILE A 92 3.03 -8.36 -15.12
C ILE A 92 1.77 -9.14 -14.76
N LYS A 93 0.64 -8.47 -14.49
CA LYS A 93 -0.64 -9.08 -14.06
C LYS A 93 -0.53 -9.92 -12.78
N GLN A 94 0.37 -9.56 -11.86
CA GLN A 94 0.56 -10.26 -10.59
C GLN A 94 0.30 -9.33 -9.39
N GLU A 95 -0.96 -8.91 -9.22
CA GLU A 95 -1.35 -8.04 -8.10
C GLU A 95 -1.70 -8.84 -6.83
N HIS A 96 -0.69 -9.46 -6.21
CA HIS A 96 -0.86 -10.20 -4.96
C HIS A 96 -0.49 -9.38 -3.73
N ALA A 97 -1.34 -9.37 -2.70
CA ALA A 97 -1.13 -8.61 -1.47
C ALA A 97 0.23 -8.91 -0.78
N TRP A 98 0.74 -10.14 -0.88
CA TRP A 98 2.00 -10.53 -0.26
C TRP A 98 3.24 -9.90 -0.93
N LEU A 99 3.17 -9.63 -2.25
CA LEU A 99 4.25 -8.94 -2.98
C LEU A 99 4.35 -7.49 -2.51
N TYR A 100 3.20 -6.83 -2.36
CA TYR A 100 3.14 -5.49 -1.78
C TYR A 100 3.71 -5.50 -0.36
N SER A 101 3.27 -6.43 0.51
CA SER A 101 3.73 -6.47 1.90
C SER A 101 5.22 -6.72 2.02
N LEU A 102 5.78 -7.61 1.19
CA LEU A 102 7.23 -7.89 1.18
C LEU A 102 8.02 -6.66 0.74
N SER A 103 7.60 -6.01 -0.35
CA SER A 103 8.26 -4.79 -0.85
C SER A 103 8.18 -3.63 0.15
N GLY A 104 7.02 -3.44 0.79
CA GLY A 104 6.83 -2.45 1.84
C GLY A 104 7.70 -2.74 3.07
N ALA A 105 7.79 -4.01 3.49
CA ALA A 105 8.64 -4.40 4.62
C ALA A 105 10.12 -4.10 4.35
N VAL A 106 10.62 -4.49 3.19
CA VAL A 106 12.02 -4.25 2.79
C VAL A 106 12.29 -2.74 2.67
N ALA A 107 11.43 -2.00 1.99
CA ALA A 107 11.61 -0.56 1.83
C ALA A 107 11.55 0.19 3.17
N GLY A 108 10.57 -0.11 4.02
CA GLY A 108 10.42 0.51 5.33
C GLY A 108 11.61 0.20 6.26
N PHE A 109 12.10 -1.04 6.24
CA PHE A 109 13.31 -1.43 6.97
C PHE A 109 14.53 -0.65 6.48
N LEU A 110 14.77 -0.61 5.16
CA LEU A 110 15.91 0.08 4.58
C LEU A 110 15.86 1.59 4.85
N ILE A 111 14.69 2.23 4.74
CA ILE A 111 14.54 3.67 5.00
C ILE A 111 14.96 4.00 6.43
N LEU A 112 14.45 3.27 7.45
CA LEU A 112 14.85 3.53 8.83
C LEU A 112 16.29 3.10 9.12
N ALA A 113 16.76 2.00 8.55
CA ALA A 113 18.16 1.57 8.68
C ALA A 113 19.12 2.64 8.13
N ILE A 114 18.79 3.27 7.01
CA ILE A 114 19.55 4.38 6.42
C ILE A 114 19.44 5.61 7.31
N PHE A 115 18.24 5.98 7.75
CA PHE A 115 18.01 7.19 8.54
C PHE A 115 18.72 7.16 9.90
N PHE A 116 18.67 6.02 10.60
CA PHE A 116 19.34 5.85 11.90
C PHE A 116 20.79 5.35 11.80
N GLY A 117 21.17 4.72 10.69
CA GLY A 117 22.49 4.12 10.48
C GLY A 117 23.51 5.00 9.74
N LEU A 118 23.10 5.93 8.88
CA LEU A 118 24.06 6.86 8.22
C LEU A 118 24.79 7.81 9.19
N PRO A 119 24.13 8.37 10.23
CA PRO A 119 24.78 9.38 11.08
C PRO A 119 25.83 8.82 12.05
N ARG A 120 25.93 7.50 12.23
CA ARG A 120 26.79 6.86 13.24
C ARG A 120 27.46 5.64 12.62
N ASN A 121 28.80 5.54 12.72
CA ASN A 121 29.57 4.33 12.41
C ASN A 121 28.78 3.10 12.89
N LEU A 122 28.25 2.31 11.95
CA LEU A 122 27.21 1.27 12.13
C LEU A 122 27.39 0.47 13.43
N ALA A 123 26.86 0.99 14.53
CA ALA A 123 26.76 0.23 15.76
C ALA A 123 25.64 -0.79 15.52
N PRO A 124 25.90 -2.11 15.65
CA PRO A 124 24.90 -3.15 15.41
C PRO A 124 23.60 -2.91 16.18
N ASP A 125 23.72 -2.29 17.35
CA ASP A 125 22.63 -1.98 18.27
C ASP A 125 21.57 -1.03 17.67
N LEU A 126 21.92 -0.22 16.66
CA LEU A 126 20.99 0.71 16.02
C LEU A 126 20.07 0.04 14.99
N LEU A 127 20.36 -1.20 14.56
CA LEU A 127 19.50 -1.95 13.65
C LEU A 127 18.15 -2.32 14.27
N ILE A 128 18.04 -2.32 15.60
CA ILE A 128 16.78 -2.57 16.29
C ILE A 128 15.70 -1.55 15.91
N PHE A 129 16.10 -0.31 15.58
CA PHE A 129 15.20 0.76 15.13
C PHE A 129 14.73 0.59 13.68
N ALA A 130 15.37 -0.27 12.87
CA ALA A 130 14.93 -0.55 11.51
C ALA A 130 13.72 -1.50 11.47
N GLY A 131 13.59 -2.39 12.46
CA GLY A 131 12.48 -3.35 12.58
C GLY A 131 11.09 -2.69 12.54
N PRO A 132 10.83 -1.65 13.36
CA PRO A 132 9.58 -0.89 13.31
C PRO A 132 9.25 -0.31 11.93
N GLY A 133 10.26 0.12 11.18
CA GLY A 133 10.10 0.60 9.81
C GLY A 133 9.61 -0.49 8.87
N GLY A 134 10.17 -1.69 9.00
CA GLY A 134 9.71 -2.87 8.27
C GLY A 134 8.26 -3.23 8.61
N LEU A 135 7.87 -3.17 9.89
CA LEU A 135 6.48 -3.45 10.31
C LEU A 135 5.50 -2.40 9.81
N ALA A 136 5.86 -1.11 9.88
CA ALA A 136 5.05 -0.02 9.32
C ALA A 136 4.84 -0.21 7.81
N GLY A 137 5.93 -0.45 7.07
CA GLY A 137 5.89 -0.67 5.63
C GLY A 137 5.09 -1.91 5.23
N LEU A 138 5.24 -3.02 5.97
CA LEU A 138 4.48 -4.25 5.79
C LEU A 138 2.98 -3.99 5.97
N ALA A 139 2.58 -3.40 7.09
CA ALA A 139 1.17 -3.16 7.42
C ALA A 139 0.51 -2.23 6.39
N CYS A 140 1.20 -1.14 6.03
CA CYS A 140 0.74 -0.20 5.02
C CYS A 140 0.55 -0.88 3.65
N ALA A 141 1.60 -1.53 3.15
CA ALA A 141 1.59 -2.12 1.82
C ALA A 141 0.67 -3.34 1.74
N TYR A 142 0.54 -4.14 2.81
CA TYR A 142 -0.43 -5.23 2.88
C TYR A 142 -1.86 -4.70 2.76
N ARG A 143 -2.22 -3.66 3.54
CA ARG A 143 -3.57 -3.08 3.52
C ARG A 143 -3.93 -2.55 2.14
N TRP A 144 -2.97 -1.88 1.48
CA TRP A 144 -3.11 -1.39 0.11
C TRP A 144 -3.23 -2.52 -0.91
N GLY A 145 -2.28 -3.46 -0.88
CA GLY A 145 -2.24 -4.59 -1.80
C GLY A 145 -3.49 -5.44 -1.71
N ARG A 146 -4.06 -5.61 -0.50
CA ARG A 146 -5.32 -6.34 -0.32
C ARG A 146 -6.51 -5.64 -0.97
N TRP A 147 -6.58 -4.31 -0.88
CA TRP A 147 -7.61 -3.55 -1.58
C TRP A 147 -7.45 -3.67 -3.10
N ARG A 148 -6.23 -3.54 -3.63
CA ARG A 148 -5.93 -3.72 -5.07
C ARG A 148 -6.35 -5.10 -5.57
N GLU A 149 -5.99 -6.15 -4.84
CA GLU A 149 -6.36 -7.53 -5.16
C GLU A 149 -7.88 -7.71 -5.24
N LEU A 150 -8.63 -7.10 -4.31
CA LEU A 150 -10.10 -7.15 -4.32
C LEU A 150 -10.69 -6.41 -5.53
N VAL A 151 -10.15 -5.25 -5.87
CA VAL A 151 -10.58 -4.47 -7.05
C VAL A 151 -10.30 -5.24 -8.34
N ALA A 152 -9.12 -5.86 -8.46
CA ALA A 152 -8.77 -6.69 -9.62
C ALA A 152 -9.76 -7.85 -9.79
N LYS A 153 -10.08 -8.57 -8.71
CA LYS A 153 -11.07 -9.67 -8.73
C LYS A 153 -12.48 -9.19 -9.09
N ALA A 154 -12.89 -8.03 -8.61
CA ALA A 154 -14.20 -7.47 -8.93
C ALA A 154 -14.32 -7.17 -10.45
N HIS A 155 -13.29 -6.56 -11.03
CA HIS A 155 -13.27 -6.30 -12.48
C HIS A 155 -13.20 -7.58 -13.32
N GLU A 156 -12.50 -8.60 -12.87
CA GLU A 156 -12.49 -9.91 -13.55
C GLU A 156 -13.88 -10.55 -13.53
N ALA A 157 -14.58 -10.52 -12.39
CA ALA A 157 -15.93 -11.04 -12.27
C ALA A 157 -16.93 -10.27 -13.15
N GLU A 158 -16.81 -8.94 -13.21
CA GLU A 158 -17.64 -8.09 -14.06
C GLU A 158 -17.45 -8.42 -15.55
N ARG A 159 -16.19 -8.55 -16.00
CA ARG A 159 -15.88 -8.96 -17.37
C ARG A 159 -16.44 -10.34 -17.71
N ALA A 160 -16.36 -11.29 -16.77
CA ALA A 160 -16.94 -12.61 -16.95
C ALA A 160 -18.47 -12.56 -17.08
N ASN A 161 -19.14 -11.74 -16.25
CA ASN A 161 -20.58 -11.53 -16.33
C ASN A 161 -21.01 -10.90 -17.65
N LEU A 162 -20.30 -9.86 -18.12
CA LEU A 162 -20.56 -9.23 -19.41
C LEU A 162 -20.34 -10.21 -20.57
N ALA A 163 -19.29 -11.03 -20.51
CA ALA A 163 -19.06 -12.07 -21.51
C ALA A 163 -20.18 -13.14 -21.52
N ALA A 164 -20.70 -13.51 -20.34
CA ALA A 164 -21.84 -14.42 -20.22
C ALA A 164 -23.13 -13.81 -20.79
N GLN A 165 -23.40 -12.53 -20.50
CA GLN A 165 -24.55 -11.81 -21.06
C GLN A 165 -24.48 -11.68 -22.59
N ARG A 166 -23.29 -11.41 -23.14
CA ARG A 166 -23.08 -11.36 -24.59
C ARG A 166 -23.40 -12.71 -25.26
N ARG A 167 -23.00 -13.83 -24.64
CA ARG A 167 -23.32 -15.18 -25.13
C ARG A 167 -24.81 -15.53 -24.99
N ALA A 168 -25.49 -14.99 -23.99
CA ALA A 168 -26.90 -15.25 -23.74
C ALA A 168 -27.84 -14.36 -24.58
N ASN A 169 -27.32 -13.36 -25.31
CA ASN A 169 -28.14 -12.47 -26.11
C ASN A 169 -28.45 -13.10 -27.47
N PRO A 170 -29.71 -13.52 -27.75
CA PRO A 170 -30.07 -14.20 -29.00
C PRO A 170 -29.93 -13.31 -30.24
N ILE A 171 -29.87 -11.98 -30.08
CA ILE A 171 -29.60 -11.06 -31.20
C ILE A 171 -28.18 -11.29 -31.75
N HIS A 172 -27.24 -11.75 -30.92
CA HIS A 172 -25.87 -12.00 -31.34
C HIS A 172 -25.76 -13.19 -32.31
N ASP A 173 -26.72 -14.14 -32.27
CA ASP A 173 -26.82 -15.27 -33.20
C ASP A 173 -27.44 -14.90 -34.55
N LEU A 174 -28.11 -13.75 -34.66
CA LEU A 174 -28.76 -13.30 -35.91
C LEU A 174 -27.82 -12.49 -36.82
N ILE A 175 -26.66 -12.06 -36.31
CA ILE A 175 -25.68 -11.24 -37.05
C ILE A 175 -24.53 -12.10 -37.62
N HIS A 176 -24.40 -13.35 -37.17
CA HIS A 176 -23.41 -14.32 -37.64
C HIS A 176 -24.04 -15.39 -38.52
#